data_AF-A0A6P0C5V6-F1
#
_entry.id   AF-A0A6P0C5V6-F1
#
_cell.length_a   1.000
_cell.length_b   1.000
_cell.length_c   1.000
_cell.angle_alpha   90.00
_cell.angle_beta   90.00
_cell.angle_gamma   90.00
#
_symmetry.space_group_name_H-M   'P 1'
#
loop_
_entity.id
_entity.type
_entity.pdbx_description
1 polymer ?
#
loop_
_entity_poly.entity_id
_entity_poly.type
_entity_poly.pdbx_seq_one_letter_code
_entity_poly.pdbx_strand_id
1 'polypeptide(L)' 'MPTNITILPLPPKSPELNPVENLWLFIRENWLSNRIFKSYDDIVAHCCDAWRKLENKPWRIMSIGRREWTNGF' A
#
# COMPACT_ATOMS: atom_id res chain seq x y z
N MET A 1 -18.21 -16.76 -1.55
CA MET A 1 -17.48 -15.73 -2.30
C MET A 1 -18.22 -15.48 -3.61
N PRO A 2 -18.25 -14.24 -4.12
CA PRO A 2 -18.77 -13.97 -5.46
C PRO A 2 -18.00 -14.79 -6.51
N THR A 3 -18.68 -15.32 -7.52
CA THR A 3 -18.07 -16.18 -8.57
C THR A 3 -17.04 -15.45 -9.44
N ASN A 4 -17.01 -14.12 -9.39
CA ASN A 4 -16.11 -13.25 -10.13
C ASN A 4 -14.88 -12.79 -9.32
N ILE A 5 -14.65 -13.33 -8.11
CA ILE A 5 -13.51 -12.98 -7.27
C ILE A 5 -12.73 -14.25 -6.90
N THR A 6 -11.49 -14.33 -7.37
CA THR A 6 -10.56 -15.38 -6.97
C THR A 6 -9.72 -14.90 -5.78
N ILE A 7 -9.72 -15.69 -4.70
CA ILE A 7 -8.86 -15.43 -3.55
C ILE A 7 -7.45 -15.94 -3.85
N LEU A 8 -6.47 -15.04 -3.73
CA LEU A 8 -5.05 -15.38 -3.81
C LEU A 8 -4.49 -15.53 -2.39
N PRO A 9 -4.11 -16.74 -1.95
CA PRO A 9 -3.54 -16.92 -0.62
C PRO A 9 -2.14 -16.30 -0.56
N LEU A 10 -1.90 -15.48 0.48
CA LEU A 10 -0.57 -14.97 0.80
C LEU A 10 0.17 -15.98 1.68
N PRO A 11 1.44 -16.31 1.38
CA PRO A 11 2.24 -17.15 2.26
C PRO A 11 2.35 -16.56 3.67
N PRO A 12 2.29 -17.38 4.73
CA PRO A 12 2.45 -16.90 6.09
C PRO A 12 3.78 -16.18 6.29
N LYS A 13 3.76 -15.04 6.99
CA LYS A 13 4.96 -14.24 7.34
C LYS A 13 5.71 -13.66 6.14
N SER A 14 5.05 -13.47 4.99
CA SER A 14 5.63 -12.84 3.80
C SER A 14 5.01 -11.46 3.50
N PRO A 15 5.24 -10.43 4.34
CA PRO A 15 4.73 -9.08 4.09
C PRO A 15 5.27 -8.47 2.79
N GLU A 16 6.47 -8.85 2.35
CA GLU A 16 7.10 -8.41 1.11
C GLU A 16 6.31 -8.80 -0.16
N LEU A 17 5.51 -9.87 -0.05
CA LEU A 17 4.65 -10.34 -1.15
C LEU A 17 3.28 -9.65 -1.17
N ASN A 18 2.93 -8.91 -0.11
CA ASN A 18 1.68 -8.17 -0.02
C ASN A 18 1.85 -6.75 -0.63
N PRO A 19 1.22 -6.45 -1.77
CA PRO A 19 1.35 -5.13 -2.40
C PRO A 19 0.84 -3.98 -1.51
N VAL A 20 -0.08 -4.26 -0.58
CA VAL A 20 -0.58 -3.25 0.37
C VAL A 20 0.50 -2.82 1.35
N GLU A 21 1.27 -3.78 1.88
CA GLU A 21 2.40 -3.49 2.79
C GLU A 21 3.49 -2.69 2.06
N ASN A 22 3.77 -3.03 0.80
CA ASN A 22 4.75 -2.29 -0.02
C ASN A 22 4.30 -0.85 -0.32
N LEU A 23 3.01 -0.63 -0.60
CA LEU A 23 2.45 0.72 -0.78
C LEU A 23 2.52 1.53 0.52
N TRP A 24 2.21 0.89 1.65
CA TRP A 24 2.30 1.53 2.96
C TRP A 24 3.74 1.91 3.32
N LEU A 25 4.69 1.00 3.09
CA LEU A 25 6.12 1.26 3.27
C LEU A 25 6.57 2.47 2.45
N PHE A 26 6.21 2.51 1.16
CA PHE A 26 6.53 3.63 0.28
C PHE A 26 5.99 4.97 0.80
N ILE A 27 4.70 5.03 1.17
CA ILE A 27 4.07 6.24 1.71
C ILE A 27 4.80 6.70 2.98
N ARG A 28 5.09 5.75 3.88
CA ARG A 28 5.75 6.02 5.15
C ARG A 28 7.14 6.60 4.95
N GLU A 29 7.98 5.97 4.13
CA GLU A 29 9.36 6.39 3.90
C GLU A 29 9.48 7.73 3.18
N ASN A 30 8.50 8.08 2.34
CA ASN A 30 8.59 9.28 1.50
C ASN A 30 7.89 10.50 2.09
N TRP A 31 6.78 10.32 2.82
CA TRP A 31 5.92 11.45 3.21
C TRP A 31 5.58 11.50 4.69
N LEU A 32 5.47 10.37 5.38
CA LEU A 32 4.97 10.31 6.76
C LEU A 32 6.05 10.07 7.83
N SER A 33 7.28 9.69 7.43
CA SER A 33 8.39 9.45 8.36
C SER A 33 8.82 10.73 9.09
N ASN A 34 9.29 10.58 10.34
CA ASN A 34 9.92 11.64 11.14
C ASN A 34 9.04 12.90 11.33
N ARG A 35 7.72 12.69 11.50
CA ARG A 35 6.75 13.75 11.81
C ARG A 35 6.28 13.65 13.25
N ILE A 36 6.04 14.80 13.87
CA ILE A 36 5.34 14.93 15.15
C ILE A 36 3.92 15.39 14.82
N PHE A 37 2.92 14.65 15.30
CA PHE A 37 1.52 14.95 15.09
C PHE A 37 0.91 15.57 16.34
N LYS A 38 0.07 16.58 16.17
CA LYS A 38 -0.54 17.33 17.29
C LYS A 38 -1.79 16.66 17.85
N SER A 39 -2.48 15.89 17.02
CA SER A 39 -3.72 15.19 17.38
C SER A 39 -3.95 14.00 16.45
N TYR A 40 -4.99 13.20 16.75
CA TYR A 40 -5.44 12.15 15.86
C TYR A 40 -5.87 12.70 14.48
N ASP A 41 -6.63 13.79 14.48
CA ASP A 41 -7.12 14.40 13.23
C ASP A 41 -5.96 14.88 12.34
N ASP A 42 -4.87 15.34 12.95
CA ASP A 42 -3.64 15.74 12.24
C ASP A 42 -2.96 14.53 11.56
N ILE A 43 -2.95 13.36 12.22
CA ILE A 43 -2.48 12.10 11.61
C ILE A 43 -3.35 11.74 10.41
N VAL A 44 -4.68 11.74 10.58
CA VAL A 44 -5.62 11.36 9.52
C VAL A 44 -5.49 12.30 8.32
N ALA A 45 -5.43 13.62 8.56
CA ALA A 45 -5.25 14.60 7.50
C ALA A 45 -3.96 14.36 6.69
N HIS A 46 -2.83 14.13 7.36
CA HIS A 46 -1.58 13.83 6.70
C HIS A 46 -1.60 12.51 5.92
N CYS A 47 -2.23 11.47 6.46
CA CYS A 47 -2.42 10.21 5.76
C CYS A 47 -3.31 10.36 4.51
N CYS A 48 -4.41 11.11 4.60
CA CYS A 48 -5.28 11.40 3.46
C CYS A 48 -4.53 12.14 2.34
N ASP A 49 -3.73 13.14 2.70
CA ASP A 49 -2.94 13.89 1.71
C ASP A 49 -1.86 13.02 1.06
N ALA A 50 -1.18 12.18 1.83
CA ALA A 50 -0.25 11.20 1.31
C ALA A 50 -0.94 10.23 0.34
N TRP A 51 -2.12 9.75 0.69
CA TRP A 51 -2.89 8.84 -0.18
C TRP A 51 -3.31 9.51 -1.49
N ARG A 52 -3.85 10.74 -1.44
CA ARG A 52 -4.20 11.52 -2.64
C ARG A 52 -2.97 11.75 -3.53
N LYS A 53 -1.79 12.01 -2.96
CA LYS A 53 -0.54 12.15 -3.73
C LYS A 53 -0.15 10.86 -4.45
N LEU A 54 -0.43 9.69 -3.86
CA LEU A 54 -0.18 8.39 -4.48
C LEU A 54 -1.22 8.07 -5.55
N GLU A 55 -2.50 8.34 -5.30
CA GLU A 55 -3.61 8.14 -6.23
C GLU A 55 -3.35 8.87 -7.56
N ASN A 56 -2.82 10.09 -7.50
CA ASN A 56 -2.41 10.86 -8.68
C ASN A 56 -1.18 10.29 -9.42
N LYS A 57 -0.62 9.14 -8.99
CA LYS A 57 0.56 8.48 -9.57
C LYS A 57 0.25 7.00 -9.91
N PRO A 58 -0.69 6.72 -10.83
CA PRO A 58 -1.11 5.34 -11.14
C PRO A 58 0.05 4.43 -11.57
N TRP A 59 1.02 4.96 -12.32
CA TRP A 59 2.22 4.21 -12.72
C TRP A 59 3.08 3.77 -11.53
N ARG A 60 3.16 4.60 -10.48
CA ARG A 60 3.87 4.24 -9.25
C ARG A 60 3.13 3.12 -8.51
N ILE A 61 1.79 3.20 -8.43
CA ILE A 61 0.96 2.16 -7.83
C ILE A 61 1.15 0.83 -8.56
N MET A 62 1.11 0.83 -9.89
CA MET A 62 1.33 -0.38 -10.70
C MET A 62 2.73 -0.95 -10.52
N SER A 63 3.75 -0.08 -10.48
CA SER A 63 5.13 -0.50 -10.28
C SER A 63 5.36 -1.17 -8.91
N ILE A 64 4.79 -0.61 -7.84
CA ILE A 64 4.89 -1.17 -6.48
C ILE A 64 4.02 -2.43 -6.33
N GLY A 65 2.82 -2.42 -6.90
CA GLY A 65 1.81 -3.46 -6.73
C GLY A 65 1.97 -4.67 -7.64
N ARG A 66 2.99 -4.70 -8.51
CA ARG A 66 3.23 -5.82 -9.42
C ARG A 66 3.66 -7.07 -8.62
N ARG A 67 3.01 -8.20 -8.89
CA ARG A 67 3.20 -9.45 -8.14
C ARG A 67 3.71 -10.56 -9.07
N GLU A 68 5.00 -10.54 -9.38
CA GLU A 68 5.59 -11.55 -10.29
C GLU A 68 5.45 -12.98 -9.75
N TRP A 69 5.47 -13.14 -8.42
CA TRP A 69 5.26 -14.41 -7.73
C TRP A 69 3.89 -15.05 -7.99
N THR A 70 2.91 -14.31 -8.52
CA THR A 70 1.55 -14.82 -8.77
C THR A 70 1.37 -15.48 -10.13
N ASN A 71 2.35 -15.38 -11.04
CA ASN A 71 2.24 -15.87 -12.42
C ASN A 71 2.52 -17.39 -12.57
N GLY A 72 2.67 -18.13 -11.47
CA GLY A 72 3.02 -19.55 -11.46
C GLY A 72 1.90 -20.50 -11.03
N PHE A 73 0.66 -20.03 -10.96
CA PHE A 73 -0.53 -20.81 -10.58
C PHE A 73 -1.50 -20.97 -11.74
#